data_AF-A0A8H7UZD8-F1
#
_entry.id   AF-A0A8H7UZD8-F1
#
_cell.length_a   1.000
_cell.length_b   1.000
_cell.length_c   1.000
_cell.angle_alpha   90.00
_cell.angle_beta   90.00
_cell.angle_gamma   90.00
#
_symmetry.space_group_name_H-M   'P 1'
#
loop_
_entity.id
_entity.type
_entity.pdbx_description
1 polymer ?
#
loop_
_entity_poly.entity_id
_entity_poly.type
_entity_poly.pdbx_seq_one_letter_code
_entity_poly.pdbx_strand_id
1 'polypeptide(L)'
;MKIFPLPVVGIDSDRDDDVLNPVNRILLSVRNMVERLPRRITEDGPKKTELITRHLEAILSPLFEDLDKNIAFRWTSVSDDEKQANVQPDASISIIYGATLGDRIGCGEVKAQYLALNHLLVGIDLVRVATLAKDASDKHKLKSTLAFLVVGKNATFYIIDRAKTDLYTMCEIAHIQLP
;
A
#
# COMPACT_ATOMS: atom_id res chain seq x y z
N MET A 1 -30.36 52.60 -34.11
CA MET A 1 -30.72 51.41 -33.33
C MET A 1 -29.48 50.51 -33.32
N LYS A 2 -28.73 50.47 -32.20
CA LYS A 2 -27.49 49.69 -32.06
C LYS A 2 -27.85 48.29 -31.57
N ILE A 3 -27.41 47.25 -32.27
CA ILE A 3 -27.52 45.86 -31.84
C ILE A 3 -26.17 45.52 -31.19
N PHE A 4 -26.18 45.25 -29.89
CA PHE A 4 -25.05 44.66 -29.18
C PHE A 4 -25.08 43.13 -29.36
N PRO A 5 -23.95 42.45 -29.62
CA PRO A 5 -23.92 40.99 -29.52
C PRO A 5 -23.84 40.56 -28.05
N LEU A 6 -24.60 39.52 -27.70
CA LEU A 6 -24.54 38.83 -26.42
C LEU A 6 -23.19 38.10 -26.28
N PRO A 7 -22.64 37.98 -25.05
CA PRO A 7 -21.41 37.22 -24.83
C PRO A 7 -21.69 35.73 -25.01
N VAL A 8 -20.83 35.07 -25.80
CA VAL A 8 -20.74 33.62 -25.87
C VAL A 8 -20.22 33.15 -24.51
N VAL A 9 -21.08 32.49 -23.74
CA VAL A 9 -20.66 31.75 -22.54
C VAL A 9 -19.71 30.66 -23.00
N GLY A 10 -18.43 30.80 -22.63
CA GLY A 10 -17.48 29.72 -22.71
C GLY A 10 -18.00 28.56 -21.89
N ILE A 11 -18.27 27.45 -22.55
CA ILE A 11 -18.27 26.16 -21.87
C ILE A 11 -16.80 25.89 -21.61
N ASP A 12 -16.30 26.40 -20.49
CA ASP A 12 -15.12 25.82 -19.86
C ASP A 12 -15.55 24.41 -19.45
N SER A 13 -15.34 23.47 -20.36
CA SER A 13 -15.29 22.06 -20.01
C SER A 13 -14.11 21.96 -19.05
N ASP A 14 -14.42 21.96 -17.76
CA ASP A 14 -13.52 21.59 -16.69
C ASP A 14 -12.95 20.23 -17.07
N ARG A 15 -11.75 20.26 -17.65
CA ARG A 15 -10.91 19.09 -17.84
C ARG A 15 -10.39 18.77 -16.44
N ASP A 16 -11.23 18.10 -15.67
CA ASP A 16 -10.78 17.25 -14.58
C ASP A 16 -9.95 16.14 -15.21
N ASP A 17 -8.70 16.47 -15.51
CA ASP A 17 -7.71 15.59 -16.11
C ASP A 17 -7.47 14.40 -15.18
N ASP A 18 -8.09 13.26 -15.49
CA ASP A 18 -7.65 11.86 -15.43
C ASP A 18 -6.80 11.34 -14.25
N VAL A 19 -6.74 12.08 -13.14
CA VAL A 19 -6.20 11.56 -11.88
C VAL A 19 -7.25 10.61 -11.33
N LEU A 20 -6.91 9.32 -11.21
CA LEU A 20 -7.72 8.35 -10.50
C LEU A 20 -8.08 8.89 -9.11
N ASN A 21 -9.27 9.48 -8.97
CA ASN A 21 -9.84 9.93 -7.70
C ASN A 21 -9.79 8.74 -6.73
N PRO A 22 -9.53 8.94 -5.43
CA PRO A 22 -9.53 7.87 -4.42
C PRO A 22 -10.66 6.84 -4.57
N VAL A 23 -11.87 7.28 -4.97
CA VAL A 23 -13.00 6.38 -5.24
C VAL A 23 -12.71 5.40 -6.39
N ASN A 24 -12.17 5.89 -7.50
CA ASN A 24 -11.83 5.06 -8.66
C ASN A 24 -10.72 4.05 -8.33
N ARG A 25 -9.74 4.44 -7.49
CA ARG A 25 -8.70 3.52 -7.00
C ARG A 25 -9.27 2.37 -6.21
N ILE A 26 -10.16 2.69 -5.27
CA ILE A 26 -10.87 1.68 -4.47
C ILE A 26 -11.68 0.77 -5.39
N LEU A 27 -12.42 1.33 -6.36
CA LEU A 27 -13.21 0.54 -7.32
C LEU A 27 -12.32 -0.39 -8.16
N LEU A 28 -11.17 0.08 -8.63
CA LEU A 28 -10.20 -0.73 -9.36
C LEU A 28 -9.65 -1.87 -8.50
N SER A 29 -9.28 -1.58 -7.25
CA SER A 29 -8.82 -2.61 -6.31
C SER A 29 -9.90 -3.65 -6.01
N VAL A 30 -11.16 -3.22 -5.82
CA VAL A 30 -12.29 -4.13 -5.63
C VAL A 30 -12.54 -4.99 -6.87
N ARG A 31 -12.53 -4.39 -8.06
CA ARG A 31 -12.60 -5.13 -9.32
C ARG A 31 -11.50 -6.18 -9.41
N ASN A 32 -10.26 -5.79 -9.11
CA ASN A 32 -9.10 -6.69 -9.15
C ASN A 32 -9.22 -7.81 -8.12
N MET A 33 -9.80 -7.56 -6.94
CA MET A 33 -10.13 -8.62 -5.98
C MET A 33 -11.05 -9.68 -6.60
N VAL A 34 -12.12 -9.27 -7.29
CA VAL A 34 -13.06 -10.20 -7.95
C VAL A 34 -12.37 -10.95 -9.11
N GLU A 35 -11.63 -10.25 -9.96
CA GLU A 35 -10.96 -10.86 -11.12
C GLU A 35 -9.85 -11.84 -10.75
N ARG A 36 -9.23 -11.66 -9.57
CA ARG A 36 -8.14 -12.51 -9.06
C ARG A 36 -8.61 -13.60 -8.09
N LEU A 37 -9.91 -13.87 -7.98
CA LEU A 37 -10.42 -14.97 -7.13
C LEU A 37 -9.74 -16.31 -7.50
N PRO A 38 -9.24 -17.07 -6.52
CA PRO A 38 -8.63 -18.36 -6.78
C PRO A 38 -9.68 -19.34 -7.31
N ARG A 39 -9.46 -19.88 -8.52
CA ARG A 39 -10.34 -20.89 -9.14
C ARG A 39 -10.21 -22.27 -8.49
N ARG A 40 -9.13 -22.49 -7.74
CA ARG A 40 -8.82 -23.71 -6.99
C ARG A 40 -8.18 -23.30 -5.68
N ILE A 41 -8.60 -23.91 -4.58
CA ILE A 41 -8.03 -23.68 -3.26
C ILE A 41 -7.20 -24.93 -2.94
N THR A 42 -5.89 -24.77 -2.79
CA THR A 42 -5.03 -25.79 -2.18
C THR A 42 -5.13 -25.69 -0.67
N GLU A 43 -5.00 -26.82 0.05
CA GLU A 43 -5.13 -26.85 1.52
C GLU A 43 -4.15 -25.89 2.22
N ASP A 44 -2.92 -25.76 1.71
CA ASP A 44 -1.88 -24.89 2.26
C ASP A 44 -1.96 -23.42 1.79
N GLY A 45 -2.89 -23.11 0.88
CA GLY A 45 -2.96 -21.81 0.21
C GLY A 45 -1.77 -21.53 -0.74
N PRO A 46 -1.71 -20.32 -1.32
CA PRO A 46 -0.60 -19.91 -2.18
C PRO A 46 0.67 -19.66 -1.35
N LYS A 47 1.83 -19.98 -1.94
CA LYS A 47 3.12 -19.51 -1.43
C LYS A 47 3.19 -17.98 -1.49
N LYS A 48 4.10 -17.36 -0.73
CA LYS A 48 4.23 -15.90 -0.67
C LYS A 48 4.43 -15.27 -2.05
N THR A 49 5.29 -15.84 -2.90
CA THR A 49 5.52 -15.33 -4.26
C THR A 49 4.24 -15.33 -5.10
N GLU A 50 3.44 -16.40 -5.03
CA GLU A 50 2.15 -16.46 -5.74
C GLU A 50 1.15 -15.48 -5.14
N LEU A 51 1.03 -15.42 -3.80
CA LEU A 51 0.16 -14.48 -3.09
C LEU A 51 0.45 -13.04 -3.53
N ILE A 52 1.73 -12.65 -3.55
CA ILE A 52 2.17 -11.32 -3.96
C ILE A 52 1.85 -11.06 -5.44
N THR A 53 2.40 -11.87 -6.34
CA THR A 53 2.37 -11.58 -7.79
C THR A 53 0.98 -11.74 -8.40
N ARG A 54 0.17 -12.66 -7.86
CA ARG A 54 -1.15 -12.98 -8.41
C ARG A 54 -2.27 -12.18 -7.77
N HIS A 55 -2.18 -11.87 -6.47
CA HIS A 55 -3.28 -11.23 -5.75
C HIS A 55 -2.88 -9.84 -5.25
N LEU A 56 -1.85 -9.73 -4.41
CA LEU A 56 -1.55 -8.47 -3.71
C LEU A 56 -1.12 -7.36 -4.66
N GLU A 57 -0.30 -7.63 -5.66
CA GLU A 57 0.10 -6.64 -6.67
C GLU A 57 -1.12 -6.00 -7.33
N ALA A 58 -2.06 -6.82 -7.82
CA ALA A 58 -3.25 -6.30 -8.48
C ALA A 58 -4.16 -5.50 -7.54
N ILE A 59 -4.22 -5.86 -6.27
CA ILE A 59 -5.15 -5.25 -5.30
C ILE A 59 -4.56 -3.97 -4.70
N LEU A 60 -3.26 -3.99 -4.35
CA LEU A 60 -2.61 -2.92 -3.59
C LEU A 60 -2.01 -1.83 -4.49
N SER A 61 -1.51 -2.16 -5.68
CA SER A 61 -0.92 -1.15 -6.57
C SER A 61 -1.90 -0.03 -6.91
N PRO A 62 -3.18 -0.28 -7.26
CA PRO A 62 -4.13 0.81 -7.50
C PRO A 62 -4.43 1.67 -6.26
N LEU A 63 -4.26 1.15 -5.04
CA LEU A 63 -4.48 1.92 -3.80
C LEU A 63 -3.30 2.83 -3.46
N PHE A 64 -2.07 2.33 -3.65
CA PHE A 64 -0.87 2.94 -3.09
C PHE A 64 0.10 3.51 -4.12
N GLU A 65 -0.07 3.20 -5.40
CA GLU A 65 0.72 3.79 -6.48
C GLU A 65 0.00 4.96 -7.14
N ASP A 66 0.78 6.00 -7.42
CA ASP A 66 0.34 7.20 -8.12
C ASP A 66 1.56 7.88 -8.73
N LEU A 67 2.02 7.35 -9.87
CA LEU A 67 3.23 7.86 -10.51
C LEU A 67 3.06 9.32 -10.96
N ASP A 68 1.85 9.75 -11.29
CA ASP A 68 1.53 11.15 -11.64
C ASP A 68 1.72 12.09 -10.44
N LYS A 69 1.50 11.60 -9.22
CA LYS A 69 1.83 12.30 -7.97
C LYS A 69 3.15 11.89 -7.35
N ASN A 70 4.01 11.22 -8.12
CA ASN A 70 5.32 10.74 -7.70
C ASN A 70 5.26 9.79 -6.49
N ILE A 71 4.24 8.96 -6.37
CA ILE A 71 4.16 7.91 -5.35
C ILE A 71 4.35 6.57 -6.03
N ALA A 72 5.40 5.83 -5.64
CA ALA A 72 5.68 4.49 -6.14
C ALA A 72 5.36 3.44 -5.08
N PHE A 73 4.71 2.36 -5.50
CA PHE A 73 4.55 1.14 -4.70
C PHE A 73 5.45 0.05 -5.28
N ARG A 74 6.23 -0.61 -4.43
CA ARG A 74 7.21 -1.61 -4.90
C ARG A 74 7.29 -2.80 -3.97
N TRP A 75 7.27 -4.00 -4.54
CA TRP A 75 7.77 -5.18 -3.85
C TRP A 75 9.29 -5.18 -3.84
N THR A 76 9.85 -5.19 -2.64
CA THR A 76 11.27 -5.10 -2.37
C THR A 76 11.89 -6.44 -2.00
N SER A 77 11.09 -7.40 -1.52
CA SER A 77 11.49 -8.80 -1.36
C SER A 77 10.30 -9.73 -1.57
N VAL A 78 10.47 -10.74 -2.42
CA VAL A 78 9.38 -11.65 -2.85
C VAL A 78 9.69 -13.12 -2.51
N SER A 79 10.86 -13.42 -1.92
CA SER A 79 11.22 -14.77 -1.51
C SER A 79 10.72 -15.13 -0.10
N ASP A 80 10.63 -16.44 0.14
CA ASP A 80 10.29 -17.06 1.43
C ASP A 80 11.50 -17.19 2.37
N ASP A 81 12.71 -16.88 1.89
CA ASP A 81 13.96 -17.03 2.64
C ASP A 81 14.05 -16.08 3.85
N GLU A 82 14.78 -16.50 4.87
CA GLU A 82 15.05 -15.66 6.04
C GLU A 82 15.84 -14.41 5.63
N LYS A 83 15.24 -13.23 5.85
CA LYS A 83 15.87 -11.94 5.58
C LYS A 83 16.98 -11.69 6.60
N GLN A 84 18.12 -11.15 6.14
CA GLN A 84 19.04 -10.47 7.05
C GLN A 84 18.27 -9.34 7.77
N ALA A 85 18.41 -9.30 9.08
CA ALA A 85 17.59 -8.50 9.97
C ALA A 85 17.48 -7.02 9.54
N ASN A 86 16.26 -6.49 9.60
CA ASN A 86 15.88 -5.07 9.68
C ASN A 86 16.08 -4.13 8.48
N VAL A 87 16.61 -4.52 7.33
CA VAL A 87 16.89 -3.49 6.29
C VAL A 87 15.73 -3.26 5.32
N GLN A 88 15.02 -4.30 4.90
CA GLN A 88 14.11 -4.21 3.75
C GLN A 88 12.75 -4.85 4.00
N PRO A 89 11.63 -4.09 3.90
CA PRO A 89 10.29 -4.65 3.98
C PRO A 89 10.01 -5.55 2.76
N ASP A 90 8.90 -6.29 2.76
CA ASP A 90 8.40 -6.94 1.55
C ASP A 90 7.89 -5.93 0.52
N ALA A 91 7.25 -4.86 1.00
CA ALA A 91 6.77 -3.76 0.18
C ALA A 91 7.22 -2.41 0.71
N SER A 92 7.45 -1.45 -0.18
CA SER A 92 7.75 -0.05 0.13
C SER A 92 6.86 0.88 -0.68
N ILE A 93 6.32 1.90 -0.02
CA ILE A 93 5.62 3.03 -0.64
C ILE A 93 6.50 4.26 -0.42
N SER A 94 6.88 4.94 -1.50
CA SER A 94 7.84 6.04 -1.43
C SER A 94 7.46 7.16 -2.38
N ILE A 95 7.82 8.39 -1.98
CA ILE A 95 7.80 9.55 -2.85
C ILE A 95 8.99 9.45 -3.82
N ILE A 96 8.81 9.83 -5.08
CA ILE A 96 9.84 9.89 -6.11
C ILE A 96 10.26 11.35 -6.26
N TYR A 97 11.58 11.60 -6.30
CA TYR A 97 12.15 12.91 -6.58
C TYR A 97 12.90 12.85 -7.91
N GLY A 98 12.20 13.14 -9.02
CA GLY A 98 12.75 13.01 -10.36
C GLY A 98 13.07 11.55 -10.71
N ALA A 99 14.36 11.21 -10.80
CA ALA A 99 14.82 9.84 -11.11
C ALA A 99 15.22 9.02 -9.87
N THR A 100 15.08 9.55 -8.66
CA THR A 100 15.52 8.88 -7.43
C THR A 100 14.36 8.57 -6.49
N LEU A 101 14.51 7.48 -5.73
CA LEU A 101 13.58 7.13 -4.66
C LEU A 101 13.81 8.06 -3.46
N GLY A 102 12.78 8.79 -3.09
CA GLY A 102 12.75 9.71 -1.97
C GLY A 102 12.24 9.07 -0.69
N ASP A 103 11.40 9.83 0.02
CA ASP A 103 10.97 9.49 1.37
C ASP A 103 10.04 8.27 1.37
N ARG A 104 10.32 7.29 2.22
CA ARG A 104 9.42 6.16 2.44
C ARG A 104 8.25 6.61 3.31
N ILE A 105 7.05 6.61 2.74
CA ILE A 105 5.79 6.98 3.41
C ILE A 105 4.97 5.76 3.82
N GLY A 106 5.37 4.55 3.39
CA GLY A 106 4.82 3.32 3.93
C GLY A 106 5.63 2.07 3.62
N CYS A 107 5.29 0.98 4.31
CA CYS A 107 5.89 -0.34 4.07
C CYS A 107 4.93 -1.48 4.43
N GLY A 108 5.26 -2.70 4.00
CA GLY A 108 4.51 -3.87 4.38
C GLY A 108 5.29 -5.17 4.45
N GLU A 109 4.72 -6.13 5.15
CA GLU A 109 5.21 -7.51 5.29
C GLU A 109 4.14 -8.50 4.87
N VAL A 110 4.56 -9.62 4.29
CA VAL A 110 3.67 -10.67 3.78
C VAL A 110 4.12 -12.03 4.27
N LYS A 111 3.18 -12.76 4.88
CA LYS A 111 3.33 -14.16 5.28
C LYS A 111 2.30 -15.02 4.56
N ALA A 112 2.74 -16.18 4.08
CA ALA A 112 1.86 -17.16 3.46
C ALA A 112 0.90 -17.80 4.48
N GLN A 113 -0.20 -18.38 3.99
CA GLN A 113 -1.29 -18.92 4.82
C GLN A 113 -0.82 -20.06 5.75
N TYR A 114 0.05 -20.94 5.28
CA TYR A 114 0.57 -22.05 6.08
C TYR A 114 1.41 -21.59 7.30
N LEU A 115 1.88 -20.33 7.32
CA LEU A 115 2.58 -19.72 8.45
C LEU A 115 1.65 -18.94 9.41
N ALA A 116 0.35 -18.83 9.11
CA ALA A 116 -0.57 -17.99 9.87
C ALA A 116 -0.72 -18.42 11.34
N LEU A 117 -0.60 -19.72 11.62
CA LEU A 117 -0.66 -20.29 12.97
C LEU A 117 0.67 -20.16 13.74
N ASN A 118 1.75 -19.75 13.07
CA ASN A 118 3.01 -19.45 13.75
C ASN A 118 3.00 -18.00 14.25
N HIS A 119 2.29 -17.78 15.36
CA HIS A 119 2.12 -16.46 15.97
C HIS A 119 3.45 -15.77 16.31
N LEU A 120 4.51 -16.53 16.60
CA LEU A 120 5.85 -15.98 16.83
C LEU A 120 6.39 -15.32 15.57
N LEU A 121 6.37 -16.02 14.42
CA LEU A 121 6.85 -15.46 13.15
C LEU A 121 5.99 -14.29 12.66
N VAL A 122 4.67 -14.38 12.85
CA VAL A 122 3.75 -13.27 12.53
C VAL A 122 4.01 -12.05 13.42
N GLY A 123 4.22 -12.27 14.72
CA GLY A 123 4.54 -11.19 15.67
C GLY A 123 5.89 -10.53 15.38
N ILE A 124 6.90 -11.30 14.99
CA ILE A 124 8.20 -10.77 14.56
C ILE A 124 8.03 -9.84 13.35
N ASP A 125 7.24 -10.24 12.36
CA ASP A 125 6.97 -9.42 11.18
C ASP A 125 6.17 -8.15 11.52
N LEU A 126 5.22 -8.23 12.48
CA LEU A 126 4.50 -7.05 12.98
C LEU A 126 5.45 -6.04 13.64
N VAL A 127 6.36 -6.51 14.50
CA VAL A 127 7.37 -5.65 15.13
C VAL A 127 8.33 -5.08 14.08
N ARG A 128 8.70 -5.88 13.06
CA ARG A 128 9.57 -5.45 11.97
C ARG A 128 8.95 -4.33 11.14
N VAL A 129 7.69 -4.48 10.71
CA VAL A 129 7.02 -3.44 9.92
C VAL A 129 6.82 -2.16 10.75
N ALA A 130 6.51 -2.30 12.05
CA ALA A 130 6.39 -1.16 12.96
C ALA A 130 7.72 -0.39 13.10
N THR A 131 8.83 -1.13 13.28
CA THR A 131 10.18 -0.55 13.39
C THR A 131 10.57 0.15 12.09
N LEU A 132 10.37 -0.49 10.94
CA LEU A 132 10.69 0.08 9.62
C LEU A 132 9.92 1.37 9.32
N ALA A 133 8.63 1.41 9.67
CA ALA A 133 7.80 2.58 9.47
C ALA A 133 8.10 3.71 10.46
N LYS A 134 8.44 3.39 11.71
CA LYS A 134 9.00 4.35 12.68
C LYS A 134 10.31 4.95 12.16
N ASP A 135 11.26 4.12 11.74
CA ASP A 135 12.56 4.58 11.27
C ASP A 135 12.44 5.47 10.02
N ALA A 136 11.48 5.16 9.13
CA ALA A 136 11.14 6.02 8.01
C ALA A 136 10.57 7.38 8.48
N SER A 137 9.66 7.38 9.46
CA SER A 137 9.15 8.61 10.08
C SER A 137 10.29 9.43 10.72
N ASP A 138 11.25 8.78 11.35
CA ASP A 138 12.40 9.43 12.00
C ASP A 138 13.34 10.11 11.02
N LYS A 139 13.69 9.36 9.97
CA LYS A 139 14.60 9.78 8.92
C LYS A 139 14.03 10.93 8.10
N HIS A 140 12.76 10.83 7.74
CA HIS A 140 12.10 11.75 6.80
C HIS A 140 11.22 12.80 7.49
N LYS A 141 11.21 12.84 8.83
CA LYS A 141 10.41 13.77 9.66
C LYS A 141 8.91 13.73 9.32
N LEU A 142 8.40 12.55 8.96
CA LEU A 142 6.99 12.35 8.66
C LEU A 142 6.17 12.36 9.94
N LYS A 143 5.00 13.00 9.88
CA LYS A 143 4.00 12.95 10.96
C LYS A 143 3.50 11.52 11.20
N SER A 144 3.32 10.80 10.09
CA SER A 144 2.64 9.52 10.02
C SER A 144 3.26 8.66 8.92
N THR A 145 3.34 7.35 9.15
CA THR A 145 3.76 6.36 8.13
C THR A 145 2.71 5.26 8.06
N LEU A 146 2.39 4.81 6.85
CA LEU A 146 1.51 3.65 6.64
C LEU A 146 2.31 2.35 6.82
N ALA A 147 1.77 1.39 7.56
CA ALA A 147 2.27 0.04 7.62
C ALA A 147 1.17 -0.95 7.28
N PHE A 148 1.51 -2.08 6.67
CA PHE A 148 0.56 -3.17 6.51
C PHE A 148 1.20 -4.55 6.74
N LEU A 149 0.40 -5.48 7.23
CA LEU A 149 0.79 -6.87 7.40
C LEU A 149 -0.26 -7.74 6.72
N VAL A 150 0.18 -8.57 5.77
CA VAL A 150 -0.67 -9.59 5.14
C VAL A 150 -0.29 -10.95 5.68
N VAL A 151 -1.25 -11.68 6.23
CA VAL A 151 -1.08 -13.07 6.67
C VAL A 151 -2.10 -13.94 5.95
N GLY A 152 -1.61 -14.71 4.98
CA GLY A 152 -2.43 -15.46 4.05
C GLY A 152 -3.39 -14.53 3.31
N LYS A 153 -4.68 -14.62 3.61
CA LYS A 153 -5.71 -13.78 3.01
C LYS A 153 -6.10 -12.56 3.84
N ASN A 154 -5.53 -12.36 5.02
CA ASN A 154 -5.93 -11.25 5.89
C ASN A 154 -4.92 -10.12 5.78
N ALA A 155 -5.35 -8.94 5.34
CA ALA A 155 -4.54 -7.74 5.30
C ALA A 155 -4.98 -6.78 6.40
N THR A 156 -4.05 -6.41 7.28
CA THR A 156 -4.25 -5.38 8.30
C THR A 156 -3.40 -4.17 7.99
N PHE A 157 -4.01 -2.98 8.06
CA PHE A 157 -3.38 -1.70 7.79
C PHE A 157 -3.29 -0.88 9.07
N TYR A 158 -2.16 -0.21 9.24
CA TYR A 158 -1.83 0.56 10.42
C TYR A 158 -1.30 1.94 10.06
N ILE A 159 -1.62 2.93 10.89
CA ILE A 159 -0.94 4.22 10.89
C ILE A 159 -0.01 4.28 12.09
N ILE A 160 1.26 4.60 11.82
CA ILE A 160 2.26 4.84 12.83
C ILE A 160 2.47 6.34 12.94
N ASP A 161 2.04 6.89 14.07
CA ASP A 161 2.09 8.32 14.37
C ASP A 161 3.12 8.60 15.44
N ARG A 162 3.90 9.66 15.25
CA ARG A 162 4.77 10.20 16.31
C ARG A 162 3.92 11.07 17.25
N ALA A 163 3.47 10.48 18.36
CA ALA A 163 2.67 11.18 19.37
C ALA A 163 3.50 12.21 20.16
N LYS A 164 4.76 11.87 20.49
CA LYS A 164 5.76 12.76 21.14
C LYS A 164 7.17 12.39 20.67
N THR A 165 8.19 13.17 21.04
CA THR A 165 9.60 13.04 20.59
C THR A 165 10.13 11.60 20.60
N ASP A 166 9.68 10.76 21.54
CA ASP A 166 10.12 9.36 21.67
C ASP A 166 8.95 8.36 21.86
N LEU A 167 7.71 8.77 21.57
CA LEU A 167 6.52 7.93 21.71
C LEU A 167 5.78 7.83 20.39
N TYR A 168 5.58 6.59 19.94
CA TYR A 168 4.86 6.27 18.72
C TYR A 168 3.63 5.45 19.05
N THR A 169 2.56 5.71 18.31
CA THR A 169 1.35 4.89 18.35
C THR A 169 1.19 4.19 17.02
N MET A 170 0.96 2.89 17.04
CA MET A 170 0.57 2.10 15.88
C MET A 170 -0.92 1.78 16.01
N CYS A 171 -1.75 2.44 15.22
CA CYS A 171 -3.20 2.28 15.25
C CYS A 171 -3.64 1.45 14.05
N GLU A 172 -4.39 0.37 14.28
CA GLU A 172 -5.06 -0.37 13.21
C GLU A 172 -6.17 0.51 12.62
N ILE A 173 -6.12 0.74 11.31
CA ILE A 173 -7.10 1.57 10.60
C ILE A 173 -8.06 0.76 9.73
N ALA A 174 -7.67 -0.46 9.33
CA ALA A 174 -8.49 -1.34 8.54
C ALA A 174 -8.00 -2.79 8.63
N HIS A 175 -8.94 -3.72 8.57
CA HIS A 175 -8.69 -5.14 8.42
C HIS A 175 -9.59 -5.68 7.29
N ILE A 176 -8.98 -6.25 6.26
CA ILE A 176 -9.68 -6.68 5.05
C ILE A 176 -9.29 -8.12 4.73
N GLN A 177 -10.30 -8.95 4.46
CA GLN A 177 -10.08 -10.27 3.90
C GLN A 177 -9.98 -10.19 2.38
N LEU A 178 -8.86 -10.65 1.87
CA LEU A 178 -8.52 -10.75 0.45
C LEU A 178 -9.04 -12.07 -0.16
N PRO A 179 -9.18 -12.13 -1.49
CA PRO A 179 -9.68 -13.30 -2.25
C PRO A 179 -9.02 -14.65 -1.94
#